data_AF-A0AAQ4D761-F1
#
_entry.id   AF-A0AAQ4D761-F1
#
_cell.length_a   1.000
_cell.length_b   1.000
_cell.length_c   1.000
_cell.angle_alpha   90.00
_cell.angle_beta   90.00
_cell.angle_gamma   90.00
#
_symmetry.space_group_name_H-M   'P 1'
#
loop_
_entity.id
_entity.type
_entity.pdbx_description
1 polymer ?
#
loop_
_entity_poly.entity_id
_entity_poly.type
_entity_poly.pdbx_seq_one_letter_code
_entity_poly.pdbx_strand_id
1 'polypeptide(L)'
;MEASISAGTALGKHQKKGGFPYWLLRHDPNIQLRTTDRRYLFYAERFMAKLFEKVRPLLIKYGGPIIMVQVENEYGSYPACDSGYMAYMRDMTRAHLGRDVVLFTTDGCSDEMLKCGRVGGTLTTVDFSAQSEPKAMFEVKRQFQKAGPLMNSEMYTGWLDHWGEPKNRLEAELLGSRIRELLAMNASFNLYMFHGGTNFGFKSGANHDAGFRPQLTSYDYDAPIDEAGDITEKFKAVRDAIAEFFPHRVKGEIPAPKMKMALGKIAMKRVSMEIPILVPFLFILPLHRIYLILNKFVPRA
;
A
#
# COMPACT_ATOMS: atom_id res chain seq x y z
N MET A 1 13.65 -18.13 -1.63
CA MET A 1 12.78 -16.97 -1.93
C MET A 1 12.64 -16.24 -0.62
N GLU A 2 13.13 -15.01 -0.54
CA GLU A 2 13.06 -14.17 0.67
C GLU A 2 11.93 -13.15 0.48
N ALA A 3 11.20 -12.84 1.54
CA ALA A 3 10.08 -11.91 1.51
C ALA A 3 10.10 -10.98 2.73
N SER A 4 9.81 -9.71 2.51
CA SER A 4 9.39 -8.78 3.56
C SER A 4 7.87 -8.67 3.55
N ILE A 5 7.24 -8.55 4.71
CA ILE A 5 5.80 -8.29 4.81
C ILE A 5 5.58 -6.92 5.43
N SER A 6 4.75 -6.09 4.80
CA SER A 6 4.17 -4.92 5.48
C SER A 6 2.96 -5.36 6.29
N ALA A 7 3.09 -5.33 7.62
CA ALA A 7 2.06 -5.76 8.55
C ALA A 7 1.66 -4.57 9.45
N GLY A 8 0.98 -3.60 8.84
CA GLY A 8 0.30 -2.51 9.52
C GLY A 8 -1.21 -2.75 9.59
N THR A 9 -1.88 -2.06 10.50
CA THR A 9 -3.34 -1.90 10.48
C THR A 9 -3.81 -1.00 9.34
N ALA A 10 -2.93 -0.10 8.89
CA ALA A 10 -3.02 0.61 7.61
C ALA A 10 -1.95 0.06 6.65
N LEU A 11 -2.33 -0.16 5.39
CA LEU A 11 -1.46 -0.71 4.34
C LEU A 11 -1.11 0.32 3.25
N GLY A 12 -1.23 1.62 3.55
CA GLY A 12 -0.95 2.71 2.61
C GLY A 12 -2.19 3.39 2.04
N LYS A 13 -2.00 4.30 1.07
CA LYS A 13 -3.01 5.28 0.62
C LYS A 13 -3.82 4.84 -0.62
N HIS A 14 -3.51 3.68 -1.20
CA HIS A 14 -4.01 3.28 -2.53
C HIS A 14 -5.13 2.23 -2.52
N GLN A 15 -5.45 1.71 -1.34
CA GLN A 15 -6.60 0.83 -1.15
C GLN A 15 -7.74 1.59 -0.48
N LYS A 16 -8.97 1.12 -0.69
CA LYS A 16 -10.16 1.65 -0.01
C LYS A 16 -9.92 1.75 1.51
N LYS A 17 -10.05 2.97 2.03
CA LYS A 17 -9.78 3.33 3.45
C LYS A 17 -8.40 2.88 3.96
N GLY A 18 -7.39 2.79 3.09
CA GLY A 18 -6.06 2.31 3.44
C GLY A 18 -6.01 0.91 4.03
N GLY A 19 -6.99 0.06 3.68
CA GLY A 19 -7.14 -1.30 4.19
C GLY A 19 -8.08 -1.44 5.40
N PHE A 20 -8.55 -0.34 5.99
CA PHE A 20 -9.43 -0.41 7.15
C PHE A 20 -10.81 -1.00 6.81
N PRO A 21 -11.33 -1.95 7.63
CA PRO A 21 -12.68 -2.45 7.48
C PRO A 21 -13.73 -1.33 7.59
N TYR A 22 -14.68 -1.29 6.66
CA TYR A 22 -15.68 -0.23 6.58
C TYR A 22 -16.52 -0.09 7.86
N TRP A 23 -16.71 -1.18 8.60
CA TRP A 23 -17.60 -1.27 9.76
C TRP A 23 -17.05 -0.55 11.01
N LEU A 24 -15.73 -0.27 11.08
CA LEU A 24 -15.13 0.43 12.23
C LEU A 24 -15.83 1.77 12.48
N LEU A 25 -15.95 2.59 11.44
CA LEU A 25 -16.59 3.91 11.52
C LEU A 25 -18.12 3.85 11.63
N ARG A 26 -18.73 2.73 11.23
CA ARG A 26 -20.17 2.51 11.43
C ARG A 26 -20.47 2.17 12.89
N HIS A 27 -19.60 1.40 13.52
CA HIS A 27 -19.74 0.99 14.90
C HIS A 27 -19.48 2.15 15.86
N ASP A 28 -18.40 2.91 15.63
CA ASP A 28 -18.09 4.09 16.41
C ASP A 28 -17.54 5.20 15.49
N PRO A 29 -18.30 6.27 15.23
CA PRO A 29 -17.86 7.36 14.38
C PRO A 29 -16.74 8.21 15.02
N ASN A 30 -16.54 8.10 16.33
CA ASN A 30 -15.56 8.89 17.09
C ASN A 30 -14.27 8.10 17.40
N ILE A 31 -14.12 6.90 16.83
CA ILE A 31 -12.92 6.07 16.97
C ILE A 31 -11.70 6.78 16.37
N GLN A 32 -10.63 6.89 17.15
CA GLN A 32 -9.39 7.51 16.69
C GLN A 32 -8.47 6.43 16.10
N LEU A 33 -8.50 6.29 14.77
CA LEU A 33 -7.69 5.31 14.06
C LEU A 33 -6.19 5.61 14.24
N ARG A 34 -5.37 4.56 14.28
CA ARG A 34 -3.90 4.66 14.37
C ARG A 34 -3.42 5.49 15.58
N THR A 35 -4.09 5.32 16.71
CA THR A 35 -3.74 5.92 18.01
C THR A 35 -3.87 4.86 19.11
N THR A 36 -3.54 5.25 20.34
CA THR A 36 -3.77 4.45 21.55
C THR A 36 -5.22 4.37 22.01
N ASP A 37 -6.19 4.84 21.21
CA ASP A 37 -7.61 4.66 21.49
C ASP A 37 -7.94 3.17 21.67
N ARG A 38 -8.36 2.80 22.88
CA ARG A 38 -8.64 1.41 23.26
C ARG A 38 -9.70 0.76 22.38
N ARG A 39 -10.65 1.55 21.86
CA ARG A 39 -11.70 1.05 20.95
C ARG A 39 -11.10 0.60 19.63
N TYR A 40 -10.10 1.33 19.15
CA TYR A 40 -9.32 0.96 17.97
C TYR A 40 -8.37 -0.21 18.24
N LEU A 41 -7.57 -0.12 19.31
CA LEU A 41 -6.63 -1.18 19.67
C LEU A 41 -7.30 -2.54 19.88
N PHE A 42 -8.51 -2.55 20.46
CA PHE A 42 -9.31 -3.77 20.61
C PHE A 42 -9.53 -4.50 19.29
N TYR A 43 -9.89 -3.79 18.22
CA TYR A 43 -10.13 -4.40 16.91
C TYR A 43 -8.83 -4.69 16.17
N ALA A 44 -7.85 -3.79 16.26
CA ALA A 44 -6.54 -3.95 15.65
C ALA A 44 -5.85 -5.23 16.17
N GLU A 45 -5.79 -5.41 17.48
CA GLU A 45 -5.13 -6.57 18.11
C GLU A 45 -5.79 -7.88 17.68
N ARG A 46 -7.12 -7.95 17.67
CA ARG A 46 -7.85 -9.16 17.26
C ARG A 46 -7.55 -9.56 15.82
N PHE A 47 -7.50 -8.59 14.92
CA PHE A 47 -7.14 -8.83 13.52
C PHE A 47 -5.68 -9.26 13.39
N MET A 48 -4.77 -8.51 14.01
CA MET A 48 -3.33 -8.74 13.93
C MET A 48 -2.93 -10.09 14.56
N ALA A 49 -3.53 -10.48 15.67
CA ALA A 49 -3.31 -11.80 16.26
C ALA A 49 -3.64 -12.94 15.28
N LYS A 50 -4.77 -12.85 14.58
CA LYS A 50 -5.18 -13.84 13.57
C LYS A 50 -4.32 -13.82 12.32
N LEU A 51 -3.84 -12.65 11.91
CA LEU A 51 -2.86 -12.53 10.84
C LEU A 51 -1.54 -13.20 11.26
N PHE A 52 -1.03 -12.87 12.44
CA PHE A 52 0.25 -13.36 12.93
C PHE A 52 0.27 -14.85 13.24
N GLU A 53 -0.85 -15.46 13.63
CA GLU A 53 -1.00 -16.93 13.67
C GLU A 53 -0.63 -17.58 12.31
N LYS A 54 -0.98 -16.94 11.19
CA LYS A 54 -0.70 -17.43 9.82
C LYS A 54 0.69 -17.04 9.33
N VAL A 55 1.19 -15.87 9.73
CA VAL A 55 2.52 -15.36 9.34
C VAL A 55 3.64 -16.09 10.07
N ARG A 56 3.46 -16.42 11.35
CA ARG A 56 4.50 -17.04 12.18
C ARG A 56 5.17 -18.27 11.56
N PRO A 57 4.47 -19.29 11.05
CA PRO A 57 5.13 -20.46 10.45
C PRO A 57 5.91 -20.13 9.16
N LEU A 58 5.69 -18.97 8.56
CA LEU A 58 6.37 -18.51 7.34
C LEU A 58 7.63 -17.68 7.64
N LEU A 59 7.98 -17.46 8.91
CA LEU A 59 9.23 -16.79 9.28
C LEU A 59 10.45 -17.64 8.91
N ILE A 60 11.55 -16.98 8.51
CA ILE A 60 12.79 -17.64 8.12
C ILE A 60 13.37 -18.55 9.20
N LYS A 61 13.19 -18.19 10.48
CA LYS A 61 13.62 -19.03 11.62
C LYS A 61 12.91 -20.39 11.67
N TYR A 62 11.76 -20.52 11.01
CA TYR A 62 11.01 -21.77 10.87
C TYR A 62 11.14 -22.37 9.46
N GLY A 63 12.12 -21.91 8.66
CA GLY A 63 12.34 -22.37 7.29
C GLY A 63 11.46 -21.71 6.24
N GLY A 64 10.65 -20.70 6.62
CA GLY A 64 9.81 -19.95 5.69
C GLY A 64 10.56 -18.81 4.97
N PRO A 65 9.89 -18.08 4.06
CA PRO A 65 10.54 -17.04 3.27
C PRO A 65 10.65 -15.68 3.99
N ILE A 66 9.93 -15.45 5.09
CA ILE A 66 9.80 -14.10 5.65
C ILE A 66 11.03 -13.73 6.50
N ILE A 67 11.76 -12.72 6.05
CA ILE A 67 13.01 -12.24 6.70
C ILE A 67 12.80 -11.02 7.61
N MET A 68 11.80 -10.19 7.32
CA MET A 68 11.50 -8.97 8.08
C MET A 68 10.02 -8.57 7.97
N VAL A 69 9.54 -7.84 8.98
CA VAL A 69 8.13 -7.42 9.11
C VAL A 69 8.05 -5.92 9.42
N GLN A 70 7.29 -5.17 8.63
CA GLN A 70 7.07 -3.74 8.84
C GLN A 70 6.06 -3.53 9.96
N VAL A 71 6.35 -2.60 10.85
CA VAL A 71 5.44 -2.12 11.90
C VAL A 71 4.82 -0.83 11.42
N GLU A 72 3.51 -0.86 11.17
CA GLU A 72 2.78 0.30 10.61
C GLU A 72 3.31 0.76 9.23
N ASN A 73 2.72 1.81 8.67
CA ASN A 73 3.07 2.31 7.33
C ASN A 73 3.08 3.83 7.27
N GLU A 74 4.22 4.46 6.99
CA GLU A 74 4.38 5.91 6.92
C GLU A 74 3.66 6.63 8.08
N TYR A 75 3.84 6.14 9.32
CA TYR A 75 3.11 6.69 10.45
C TYR A 75 3.49 8.15 10.72
N GLY A 76 4.69 8.56 10.32
CA GLY A 76 5.13 9.95 10.32
C GLY A 76 4.31 10.88 9.44
N SER A 77 3.67 10.35 8.40
CA SER A 77 2.72 11.10 7.57
C SER A 77 1.32 11.20 8.18
N TYR A 78 1.08 10.58 9.35
CA TYR A 78 -0.20 10.62 10.04
C TYR A 78 -0.20 11.67 11.16
N PRO A 79 -1.21 12.56 11.23
CA PRO A 79 -1.15 13.74 12.10
C PRO A 79 -1.14 13.43 13.60
N ALA A 80 -1.51 12.22 14.02
CA ALA A 80 -1.61 11.88 15.44
C ALA A 80 -0.24 11.84 16.16
N CYS A 81 0.83 11.41 15.47
CA CYS A 81 2.17 11.27 16.06
C CYS A 81 2.18 10.56 17.44
N ASP A 82 1.33 9.54 17.62
CA ASP A 82 1.19 8.82 18.89
C ASP A 82 2.31 7.78 19.05
N SER A 83 3.36 8.15 19.78
CA SER A 83 4.48 7.25 20.07
C SER A 83 4.10 6.04 20.92
N GLY A 84 3.06 6.15 21.76
CA GLY A 84 2.52 5.03 22.54
C GLY A 84 1.89 3.98 21.65
N TYR A 85 1.21 4.42 20.59
CA TYR A 85 0.63 3.54 19.59
C TYR A 85 1.71 2.76 18.83
N MET A 86 2.75 3.44 18.34
CA MET A 86 3.85 2.77 17.64
C MET A 86 4.58 1.76 18.53
N ALA A 87 4.79 2.08 19.81
CA ALA A 87 5.34 1.15 20.79
C ALA A 87 4.42 -0.08 20.99
N TYR A 88 3.11 0.13 21.11
CA TYR A 88 2.12 -0.93 21.21
C TYR A 88 2.17 -1.88 20.01
N MET A 89 2.17 -1.32 18.79
CA MET A 89 2.20 -2.11 17.56
C MET A 89 3.47 -2.95 17.45
N ARG A 90 4.64 -2.38 17.80
CA ARG A 90 5.91 -3.12 17.86
C ARG A 90 5.85 -4.25 18.86
N ASP A 91 5.40 -3.99 20.08
CA ASP A 91 5.43 -4.96 21.18
C ASP A 91 4.43 -6.09 20.97
N MET A 92 3.23 -5.79 20.45
CA MET A 92 2.28 -6.79 19.98
C MET A 92 2.88 -7.68 18.89
N THR A 93 3.54 -7.08 17.88
CA THR A 93 4.18 -7.85 16.80
C THR A 93 5.24 -8.80 17.36
N ARG A 94 6.06 -8.34 18.32
CA ARG A 94 7.05 -9.18 19.02
C ARG A 94 6.41 -10.27 19.85
N ALA A 95 5.31 -9.99 20.53
CA ALA A 95 4.60 -10.98 21.34
C ALA A 95 4.12 -12.17 20.49
N HIS A 96 3.68 -11.91 19.25
CA HIS A 96 3.21 -12.96 18.35
C HIS A 96 4.31 -13.65 17.53
N LEU A 97 5.28 -12.88 17.01
CA LEU A 97 6.30 -13.38 16.07
C LEU A 97 7.65 -13.74 16.73
N GLY A 98 7.84 -13.30 17.98
CA GLY A 98 9.09 -13.44 18.72
C GLY A 98 10.06 -12.27 18.48
N ARG A 99 11.21 -12.30 19.16
CA ARG A 99 12.21 -11.22 19.11
C ARG A 99 13.27 -11.41 18.02
N ASP A 100 13.33 -12.59 17.40
CA ASP A 100 14.32 -12.93 16.38
C ASP A 100 14.00 -12.34 15.00
N VAL A 101 12.72 -11.99 14.77
CA VAL A 101 12.31 -11.36 13.50
C VAL A 101 12.78 -9.92 13.46
N VAL A 102 13.35 -9.51 12.33
CA VAL A 102 13.72 -8.11 12.11
C VAL A 102 12.44 -7.31 11.89
N LEU A 103 12.14 -6.41 12.81
CA LEU A 103 11.07 -5.44 12.67
C LEU A 103 11.62 -4.14 12.08
N PHE A 104 10.87 -3.51 11.19
CA PHE A 104 11.26 -2.24 10.57
C PHE A 104 10.09 -1.25 10.46
N THR A 105 10.38 0.03 10.26
CA THR A 105 9.40 1.07 9.91
C THR A 105 9.81 1.74 8.61
N THR A 106 8.85 2.31 7.88
CA THR A 106 9.06 3.01 6.61
C THR A 106 8.30 4.33 6.64
N ASP A 107 9.00 5.41 6.31
CA ASP A 107 8.46 6.76 6.23
C ASP A 107 9.25 7.55 5.17
N GLY A 108 8.64 8.61 4.63
CA GLY A 108 9.35 9.55 3.75
C GLY A 108 10.56 10.21 4.41
N CYS A 109 11.50 10.65 3.56
CA CYS A 109 12.79 11.23 3.96
C CYS A 109 12.67 12.69 4.48
N SER A 110 11.93 12.92 5.55
CA SER A 110 11.89 14.20 6.25
C SER A 110 12.04 14.03 7.76
N ASP A 111 12.57 15.07 8.42
CA ASP A 111 12.74 15.07 9.87
C ASP A 111 11.39 14.94 10.59
N GLU A 112 10.34 15.60 10.08
CA GLU A 112 9.00 15.54 10.66
C GLU A 112 8.43 14.13 10.60
N MET A 113 8.54 13.46 9.44
CA MET A 113 8.03 12.11 9.25
C MET A 113 8.81 11.12 10.11
N LEU A 114 10.14 11.15 10.06
CA LEU A 114 10.98 10.21 10.80
C LEU A 114 10.91 10.41 12.32
N LYS A 115 10.62 11.63 12.80
CA LYS A 115 10.41 11.89 14.23
C LYS A 115 9.20 11.15 14.78
N CYS A 116 8.11 11.08 14.01
CA CYS A 116 6.85 10.48 14.44
C CYS A 116 6.70 9.00 14.02
N GLY A 117 7.27 8.60 12.90
CA GLY A 117 7.07 7.28 12.31
C GLY A 117 8.00 6.17 12.82
N ARG A 118 9.19 6.53 13.34
CA ARG A 118 10.11 5.53 13.91
C ARG A 118 9.69 5.06 15.29
N VAL A 119 10.09 3.84 15.63
CA VAL A 119 9.94 3.30 16.99
C VAL A 119 11.21 2.57 17.42
N GLY A 120 11.61 2.72 18.69
CA GLY A 120 12.85 2.11 19.19
C GLY A 120 12.85 0.59 19.06
N GLY A 121 14.01 0.00 18.72
CA GLY A 121 14.16 -1.45 18.57
C GLY A 121 13.64 -2.02 17.24
N THR A 122 13.33 -1.16 16.28
CA THR A 122 13.10 -1.55 14.87
C THR A 122 14.17 -0.92 13.99
N LEU A 123 14.36 -1.48 12.80
CA LEU A 123 15.13 -0.85 11.72
C LEU A 123 14.32 0.31 11.14
N THR A 124 14.85 1.53 11.17
CA THR A 124 14.27 2.66 10.43
C THR A 124 14.73 2.57 8.98
N THR A 125 13.76 2.46 8.08
CA THR A 125 13.93 2.54 6.62
C THR A 125 13.20 3.77 6.10
N VAL A 126 13.49 4.16 4.86
CA VAL A 126 12.84 5.30 4.21
C VAL A 126 12.23 4.89 2.88
N ASP A 127 11.31 5.69 2.36
CA ASP A 127 10.81 5.60 0.98
C ASP A 127 11.20 6.86 0.18
N PHE A 128 11.43 6.67 -1.12
CA PHE A 128 11.67 7.77 -2.07
C PHE A 128 11.63 7.29 -3.53
N SER A 129 11.28 8.20 -4.44
CA SER A 129 11.17 7.93 -5.88
C SER A 129 12.54 7.71 -6.54
N ALA A 130 12.54 7.07 -7.71
CA ALA A 130 13.73 7.02 -8.57
C ALA A 130 14.24 8.41 -8.99
N GLN A 131 13.40 9.44 -8.92
CA GLN A 131 13.77 10.83 -9.20
C GLN A 131 14.60 11.47 -8.06
N SER A 132 14.50 10.95 -6.84
CA SER A 132 15.22 11.48 -5.67
C SER A 132 16.70 11.09 -5.69
N GLU A 133 17.57 11.89 -5.09
CA GLU A 133 19.00 11.56 -4.93
C GLU A 133 19.24 10.68 -3.68
N PRO A 134 19.65 9.40 -3.82
CA PRO A 134 19.77 8.45 -2.71
C PRO A 134 20.66 8.91 -1.58
N LYS A 135 21.78 9.56 -1.89
CA LYS A 135 22.74 9.99 -0.88
C LYS A 135 22.10 10.99 0.08
N ALA A 136 21.48 12.06 -0.43
CA ALA A 136 20.74 13.00 0.41
C ALA A 136 19.62 12.32 1.21
N MET A 137 18.85 11.43 0.60
CA MET A 137 17.78 10.68 1.29
C MET A 137 18.33 9.83 2.46
N PHE A 138 19.45 9.15 2.24
CA PHE A 138 20.08 8.32 3.26
C PHE A 138 20.85 9.14 4.31
N GLU A 139 21.32 10.35 4.01
CA GLU A 139 21.89 11.26 4.99
C GLU A 139 20.83 11.66 6.03
N VAL A 140 19.61 11.99 5.60
CA VAL A 140 18.47 12.25 6.52
C VAL A 140 18.19 11.02 7.38
N LYS A 141 18.06 9.82 6.77
CA LYS A 141 17.90 8.55 7.51
C LYS A 141 18.96 8.36 8.60
N ARG A 142 20.23 8.71 8.33
CA ARG A 142 21.34 8.51 9.27
C ARG A 142 21.29 9.39 10.51
N GLN A 143 20.56 10.52 10.45
CA GLN A 143 20.31 11.34 11.64
C GLN A 143 19.44 10.58 12.67
N PHE A 144 18.54 9.72 12.20
CA PHE A 144 17.62 8.94 13.04
C PHE A 144 18.12 7.51 13.33
N GLN A 145 18.96 6.95 12.46
CA GLN A 145 19.60 5.65 12.68
C GLN A 145 21.06 5.61 12.19
N LYS A 146 21.98 5.87 13.12
CA LYS A 146 23.42 6.02 12.86
C LYS A 146 24.09 4.80 12.20
N ALA A 147 23.60 3.58 12.47
CA ALA A 147 24.18 2.32 12.00
C ALA A 147 23.14 1.39 11.35
N GLY A 148 23.58 0.26 10.81
CA GLY A 148 22.73 -0.73 10.11
C GLY A 148 22.54 -0.42 8.61
N PRO A 149 21.82 -1.28 7.87
CA PRO A 149 21.72 -1.18 6.42
C PRO A 149 21.06 0.11 5.93
N LEU A 150 21.42 0.50 4.70
CA LEU A 150 20.66 1.45 3.91
C LEU A 150 19.54 0.68 3.21
N MET A 151 18.33 1.21 3.26
CA MET A 151 17.17 0.56 2.63
C MET A 151 16.16 1.60 2.18
N ASN A 152 15.83 1.57 0.88
CA ASN A 152 14.64 2.22 0.34
C ASN A 152 13.50 1.19 0.27
N SER A 153 12.57 1.25 1.21
CA SER A 153 11.50 0.25 1.33
C SER A 153 10.35 0.45 0.33
N GLU A 154 10.26 1.61 -0.31
CA GLU A 154 9.34 1.85 -1.43
C GLU A 154 10.01 2.75 -2.47
N MET A 155 10.76 2.14 -3.38
CA MET A 155 11.30 2.85 -4.54
C MET A 155 10.22 2.96 -5.61
N TYR A 156 9.66 4.15 -5.76
CA TYR A 156 8.58 4.40 -6.70
C TYR A 156 9.04 4.24 -8.16
N THR A 157 8.52 3.23 -8.86
CA THR A 157 8.86 2.88 -10.26
C THR A 157 7.98 3.59 -11.29
N GLY A 158 7.00 4.34 -10.81
CA GLY A 158 5.96 5.05 -11.52
C GLY A 158 5.10 5.76 -10.48
N TRP A 159 3.79 5.90 -10.72
CA TRP A 159 2.91 6.52 -9.73
C TRP A 159 1.45 6.09 -9.89
N LEU A 160 0.63 6.45 -8.91
CA LEU A 160 -0.82 6.25 -8.95
C LEU A 160 -1.50 7.24 -9.90
N ASP A 161 -2.64 6.85 -10.46
CA ASP A 161 -3.47 7.71 -11.32
C ASP A 161 -4.84 8.01 -10.68
N HIS A 162 -5.38 9.20 -10.96
CA HIS A 162 -6.75 9.58 -10.61
C HIS A 162 -7.64 9.76 -11.84
N TRP A 163 -8.95 9.64 -11.64
CA TRP A 163 -9.93 9.96 -12.68
C TRP A 163 -9.83 11.44 -13.10
N GLY A 164 -9.72 11.68 -14.40
CA GLY A 164 -9.64 13.02 -14.98
C GLY A 164 -8.23 13.63 -15.04
N GLU A 165 -7.21 12.91 -14.57
CA GLU A 165 -5.81 13.34 -14.64
C GLU A 165 -5.05 12.64 -15.79
N PRO A 166 -3.97 13.24 -16.31
CA PRO A 166 -3.03 12.55 -17.19
C PRO A 166 -2.40 11.36 -16.47
N LYS A 167 -2.07 10.30 -17.22
CA LYS A 167 -1.37 9.15 -16.66
C LYS A 167 0.05 9.50 -16.26
N ASN A 168 0.46 9.04 -15.09
CA ASN A 168 1.83 9.20 -14.60
C ASN A 168 2.79 8.28 -15.35
N ARG A 169 4.00 8.79 -15.60
CA ARG A 169 5.05 8.04 -16.30
C ARG A 169 6.41 8.23 -15.66
N LEU A 170 7.24 7.19 -15.71
CA LEU A 170 8.65 7.22 -15.31
C LEU A 170 9.51 6.49 -16.34
N GLU A 171 10.55 7.15 -16.81
CA GLU A 171 11.48 6.59 -17.81
C GLU A 171 12.24 5.37 -17.29
N ALA A 172 12.36 4.35 -18.15
CA ALA A 172 13.07 3.10 -17.84
C ALA A 172 14.55 3.33 -17.51
N GLU A 173 15.21 4.22 -18.24
CA GLU A 173 16.62 4.53 -18.07
C GLU A 173 16.90 5.16 -16.70
N LEU A 174 16.03 6.08 -16.25
CA LEU A 174 16.15 6.69 -14.93
C LEU A 174 16.01 5.64 -13.82
N LEU A 175 15.05 4.71 -13.96
CA LEU A 175 14.85 3.64 -12.99
C LEU A 175 16.08 2.71 -12.93
N GLY A 176 16.60 2.27 -14.07
CA GLY A 176 17.79 1.42 -14.15
C GLY A 176 19.03 2.10 -13.56
N SER A 177 19.27 3.37 -13.93
CA SER A 177 20.36 4.18 -13.39
C SER A 177 20.29 4.31 -11.86
N ARG A 178 19.10 4.58 -11.31
CA ARG A 178 18.92 4.68 -9.85
C ARG A 178 19.17 3.37 -9.12
N ILE A 179 18.78 2.23 -9.70
CA ILE A 179 19.07 0.90 -9.13
C ILE A 179 20.57 0.66 -9.05
N ARG A 180 21.33 1.00 -10.11
CA ARG A 180 22.79 0.86 -10.09
C ARG A 180 23.43 1.67 -8.97
N GLU A 181 22.96 2.90 -8.77
CA GLU A 181 23.45 3.76 -7.69
C GLU A 181 23.16 3.16 -6.30
N LEU A 182 21.92 2.71 -6.06
CA LEU A 182 21.56 2.06 -4.80
C LEU A 182 22.40 0.81 -4.53
N LEU A 183 22.62 -0.02 -5.55
CA LEU A 183 23.47 -1.21 -5.46
C LEU A 183 24.94 -0.85 -5.20
N ALA A 184 25.48 0.17 -5.86
CA ALA A 184 26.83 0.68 -5.62
C ALA A 184 27.02 1.21 -4.19
N MET A 185 25.96 1.73 -3.57
CA MET A 185 25.93 2.16 -2.17
C MET A 185 25.75 1.00 -1.18
N ASN A 186 25.67 -0.25 -1.65
CA ASN A 186 25.31 -1.43 -0.85
C ASN A 186 23.97 -1.25 -0.11
N ALA A 187 23.03 -0.54 -0.72
CA ALA A 187 21.69 -0.34 -0.20
C ALA A 187 20.75 -1.47 -0.67
N SER A 188 19.87 -1.90 0.23
CA SER A 188 18.71 -2.72 -0.15
C SER A 188 17.60 -1.83 -0.70
N PHE A 189 16.75 -2.37 -1.56
CA PHE A 189 15.59 -1.64 -2.06
C PHE A 189 14.42 -2.57 -2.35
N ASN A 190 13.22 -2.02 -2.33
CA ASN A 190 11.99 -2.67 -2.76
C ASN A 190 11.31 -1.82 -3.84
N LEU A 191 10.95 -2.43 -4.97
CA LEU A 191 10.36 -1.74 -6.12
C LEU A 191 8.84 -1.60 -5.90
N TYR A 192 8.37 -0.38 -5.65
CA TYR A 192 6.96 -0.06 -5.49
C TYR A 192 6.45 0.65 -6.76
N MET A 193 5.65 0.06 -7.64
CA MET A 193 5.27 -1.35 -7.70
C MET A 193 6.11 -2.07 -8.74
N PHE A 194 6.61 -3.27 -8.43
CA PHE A 194 7.18 -4.14 -9.47
C PHE A 194 6.11 -4.64 -10.46
N HIS A 195 4.93 -4.97 -9.93
CA HIS A 195 3.70 -5.26 -10.65
C HIS A 195 2.55 -4.68 -9.83
N GLY A 196 1.74 -3.80 -10.41
CA GLY A 196 0.65 -3.15 -9.68
C GLY A 196 -0.70 -3.88 -9.80
N GLY A 197 -1.12 -4.23 -11.02
CA GLY A 197 -2.34 -5.01 -11.28
C GLY A 197 -3.62 -4.17 -11.33
N THR A 198 -4.70 -4.65 -10.70
CA THR A 198 -6.05 -4.07 -10.86
C THR A 198 -6.80 -3.94 -9.54
N ASN A 199 -7.41 -2.78 -9.32
CA ASN A 199 -8.38 -2.51 -8.26
C ASN A 199 -9.78 -3.01 -8.64
N PHE A 200 -10.01 -4.32 -8.63
CA PHE A 200 -11.32 -4.88 -8.99
C PHE A 200 -12.47 -4.42 -8.08
N GLY A 201 -13.66 -4.27 -8.67
CA GLY A 201 -14.87 -3.89 -7.93
C GLY A 201 -14.73 -2.50 -7.31
N PHE A 202 -14.97 -2.41 -6.00
CA PHE A 202 -14.92 -1.15 -5.23
C PHE A 202 -13.71 -1.10 -4.30
N LYS A 203 -12.55 -1.58 -4.75
CA LYS A 203 -11.32 -1.66 -3.94
C LYS A 203 -10.39 -0.45 -4.08
N SER A 204 -10.57 0.39 -5.10
CA SER A 204 -9.76 1.59 -5.29
C SER A 204 -9.84 2.55 -4.10
N GLY A 205 -8.72 3.19 -3.80
CA GLY A 205 -8.62 4.26 -2.82
C GLY A 205 -8.96 5.64 -3.40
N ALA A 206 -8.64 6.67 -2.62
CA ALA A 206 -8.78 8.07 -3.02
C ALA A 206 -7.83 8.93 -2.18
N ASN A 207 -7.44 10.07 -2.74
CA ASN A 207 -6.68 11.11 -2.06
C ASN A 207 -7.58 12.33 -1.77
N HIS A 208 -7.18 13.17 -0.81
CA HIS A 208 -7.95 14.37 -0.39
C HIS A 208 -7.11 15.64 -0.19
N ASP A 209 -5.84 15.60 -0.58
CA ASP A 209 -4.88 16.71 -0.46
C ASP A 209 -5.24 17.92 -1.33
N ALA A 210 -5.92 17.72 -2.45
CA ALA A 210 -6.40 18.77 -3.36
C ALA A 210 -7.90 18.60 -3.68
N GLY A 211 -8.68 18.15 -2.70
CA GLY A 211 -10.07 17.71 -2.89
C GLY A 211 -10.18 16.20 -3.14
N PHE A 212 -11.40 15.67 -3.21
CA PHE A 212 -11.62 14.22 -3.37
C PHE A 212 -11.21 13.75 -4.76
N ARG A 213 -10.14 12.95 -4.82
CA ARG A 213 -9.59 12.40 -6.06
C ARG A 213 -9.63 10.87 -6.02
N PRO A 214 -10.61 10.22 -6.67
CA PRO A 214 -10.70 8.77 -6.70
C PRO A 214 -9.64 8.19 -7.63
N GLN A 215 -8.99 7.13 -7.18
CA GLN A 215 -8.00 6.41 -7.99
C GLN A 215 -8.69 5.52 -9.04
N LEU A 216 -7.96 5.23 -10.12
CA LEU A 216 -8.46 4.39 -11.22
C LEU A 216 -8.71 2.93 -10.79
N THR A 217 -9.50 2.23 -11.60
CA THR A 217 -9.61 0.75 -11.55
C THR A 217 -8.28 0.10 -11.91
N SER A 218 -7.60 0.62 -12.93
CA SER A 218 -6.25 0.19 -13.28
C SER A 218 -5.30 0.59 -12.15
N TYR A 219 -4.47 -0.37 -11.72
CA TYR A 219 -3.33 -0.11 -10.86
C TYR A 219 -2.05 -0.50 -11.59
N ASP A 220 -2.00 -0.28 -12.91
CA ASP A 220 -0.83 -0.50 -13.76
C ASP A 220 0.43 0.16 -13.20
N TYR A 221 0.27 1.35 -12.61
CA TYR A 221 1.30 2.12 -11.91
C TYR A 221 2.45 2.58 -12.82
N ASP A 222 2.39 2.30 -14.13
CA ASP A 222 3.56 2.34 -15.00
C ASP A 222 4.71 1.48 -14.40
N ALA A 223 4.35 0.31 -13.88
CA ALA A 223 5.26 -0.63 -13.25
C ALA A 223 6.18 -1.36 -14.28
N PRO A 224 7.29 -1.97 -13.85
CA PRO A 224 8.08 -2.86 -14.69
C PRO A 224 7.26 -3.98 -15.34
N ILE A 225 6.27 -4.52 -14.64
CA ILE A 225 5.29 -5.45 -15.20
C ILE A 225 3.93 -4.76 -15.22
N ASP A 226 3.33 -4.66 -16.41
CA ASP A 226 2.08 -3.94 -16.63
C ASP A 226 0.87 -4.60 -15.94
N GLU A 227 -0.30 -3.96 -15.98
CA GLU A 227 -1.54 -4.46 -15.39
C GLU A 227 -1.90 -5.90 -15.82
N ALA A 228 -1.60 -6.28 -17.06
CA ALA A 228 -1.93 -7.59 -17.62
C ALA A 228 -0.85 -8.66 -17.38
N GLY A 229 0.28 -8.28 -16.76
CA GLY A 229 1.41 -9.15 -16.51
C GLY A 229 2.44 -9.19 -17.64
N ASP A 230 2.36 -8.27 -18.60
CA ASP A 230 3.29 -8.20 -19.71
C ASP A 230 4.57 -7.43 -19.32
N ILE A 231 5.67 -7.82 -19.97
CA ILE A 231 7.02 -7.31 -19.68
C ILE A 231 7.26 -6.01 -20.44
N THR A 232 7.67 -4.97 -19.72
CA THR A 232 7.95 -3.64 -20.28
C THR A 232 9.45 -3.38 -20.46
N GLU A 233 9.80 -2.26 -21.09
CA GLU A 233 11.20 -1.78 -21.12
C GLU A 233 11.75 -1.51 -19.72
N LYS A 234 10.89 -1.12 -18.75
CA LYS A 234 11.30 -0.96 -17.35
C LYS A 234 11.74 -2.27 -16.71
N PHE A 235 11.07 -3.38 -17.00
CA PHE A 235 11.51 -4.69 -16.52
C PHE A 235 12.92 -5.03 -17.03
N LYS A 236 13.20 -4.75 -18.30
CA LYS A 236 14.53 -4.99 -18.89
C LYS A 236 15.59 -4.13 -18.21
N ALA A 237 15.34 -2.82 -18.06
CA ALA A 237 16.25 -1.91 -17.38
C ALA A 237 16.55 -2.33 -15.92
N VAL A 238 15.53 -2.76 -15.17
CA VAL A 238 15.69 -3.32 -13.81
C VAL A 238 16.54 -4.59 -13.84
N ARG A 239 16.23 -5.53 -14.74
CA ARG A 239 16.94 -6.80 -14.88
C ARG A 239 18.41 -6.60 -15.21
N ASP A 240 18.70 -5.71 -16.16
CA ASP A 240 20.07 -5.43 -16.62
C ASP A 240 20.89 -4.76 -15.51
N ALA A 241 20.33 -3.77 -14.83
CA ALA A 241 20.97 -3.11 -13.68
C ALA A 241 21.31 -4.11 -12.55
N ILE A 242 20.41 -5.06 -12.24
CA ILE A 242 20.69 -6.10 -11.24
C ILE A 242 21.73 -7.10 -11.74
N ALA A 243 21.70 -7.46 -13.03
CA ALA A 243 22.63 -8.43 -13.63
C ALA A 243 24.08 -7.94 -13.62
N GLU A 244 24.31 -6.62 -13.69
CA GLU A 244 25.65 -6.02 -13.59
C GLU A 244 26.32 -6.30 -12.23
N PHE A 245 25.54 -6.33 -11.14
CA PHE A 245 26.06 -6.58 -9.79
C PHE A 245 25.97 -8.06 -9.39
N PHE A 246 24.96 -8.78 -9.90
CA PHE A 246 24.69 -10.18 -9.54
C PHE A 246 24.41 -11.06 -10.77
N PRO A 247 25.39 -11.22 -11.69
CA PRO A 247 25.17 -11.90 -12.97
C PRO A 247 24.71 -13.36 -12.82
N HIS A 248 25.14 -14.03 -11.75
CA HIS A 248 24.77 -15.43 -11.50
C HIS A 248 23.39 -15.61 -10.84
N ARG A 249 22.74 -14.52 -10.42
CA ARG A 249 21.40 -14.54 -9.81
C ARG A 249 20.29 -14.32 -10.83
N VAL A 250 20.58 -13.61 -11.91
CA VAL A 250 19.63 -13.36 -13.01
C VAL A 250 19.69 -14.52 -14.01
N LYS A 251 18.94 -15.58 -13.70
CA LYS A 251 18.87 -16.80 -14.52
C LYS A 251 17.43 -17.09 -14.93
N GLY A 252 17.29 -17.85 -16.01
CA GLY A 252 15.99 -18.32 -16.49
C GLY A 252 15.40 -17.48 -17.61
N GLU A 253 14.52 -18.14 -18.35
CA GLU A 253 13.75 -17.54 -19.43
C GLU A 253 12.63 -16.67 -18.86
N ILE A 254 12.32 -15.59 -19.56
CA ILE A 254 11.17 -14.74 -19.25
C ILE A 254 9.93 -15.46 -19.82
N PRO A 255 8.88 -15.70 -19.02
CA PRO A 255 7.64 -16.26 -19.54
C PRO A 255 7.10 -15.42 -20.69
N ALA A 256 6.66 -16.07 -21.76
CA ALA A 256 6.05 -15.37 -22.88
C ALA A 256 4.76 -14.64 -22.43
N PRO A 257 4.47 -13.45 -23.00
CA PRO A 257 3.23 -12.73 -22.73
C PRO A 257 2.01 -13.63 -22.98
N LYS A 258 1.00 -13.51 -22.12
CA LYS A 258 -0.26 -14.26 -22.32
C LYS A 258 -0.98 -13.72 -23.55
N MET A 259 -1.54 -14.63 -24.36
CA MET A 259 -2.36 -14.27 -25.51
C MET A 259 -3.53 -13.37 -25.10
N LYS A 260 -3.70 -12.25 -25.80
CA LYS A 260 -4.84 -11.33 -25.63
C LYS A 260 -5.84 -11.57 -26.77
N MET A 261 -7.12 -11.54 -26.46
CA MET A 261 -8.20 -11.78 -27.43
C MET A 261 -9.02 -10.51 -27.63
N ALA A 262 -9.25 -10.15 -28.90
CA ALA A 262 -10.22 -9.11 -29.27
C ALA A 262 -11.58 -9.77 -29.49
N LEU A 263 -12.45 -9.75 -28.47
CA LEU A 263 -13.86 -10.06 -28.66
C LEU A 263 -14.48 -8.94 -29.49
N GLY A 264 -15.13 -9.27 -30.61
CA GLY A 264 -15.85 -8.29 -31.42
C GLY A 264 -16.98 -7.62 -30.66
N LYS A 265 -17.81 -6.84 -31.36
CA LYS A 265 -18.94 -6.14 -30.73
C LYS A 265 -19.91 -7.14 -30.09
N ILE A 266 -20.20 -6.95 -28.80
CA ILE A 266 -21.20 -7.73 -28.06
C ILE A 266 -22.49 -6.91 -27.98
N ALA A 267 -23.58 -7.43 -28.54
CA ALA A 267 -24.88 -6.77 -28.47
C ALA A 267 -25.51 -6.96 -27.07
N MET A 268 -25.77 -5.86 -26.37
CA MET A 268 -26.41 -5.87 -25.05
C MET A 268 -27.89 -5.54 -25.17
N LYS A 269 -28.74 -6.24 -24.40
CA LYS A 269 -30.16 -5.91 -24.24
C LYS A 269 -30.40 -5.34 -22.85
N ARG A 270 -31.12 -4.23 -22.75
CA ARG A 270 -31.53 -3.64 -21.47
C ARG A 270 -32.48 -4.60 -20.75
N VAL A 271 -32.14 -4.95 -19.51
CA VAL A 271 -32.96 -5.85 -18.68
C VAL A 271 -33.80 -5.09 -17.65
N SER A 272 -33.21 -4.09 -16.97
CA SER A 272 -33.91 -3.28 -15.96
C SER A 272 -33.28 -1.90 -15.83
N MET A 273 -33.97 -0.96 -15.19
CA MET A 273 -33.37 0.23 -14.57
C MET A 273 -33.11 -0.08 -13.09
N GLU A 274 -32.13 0.55 -12.44
CA GLU A 274 -31.83 0.26 -11.03
C GLU A 274 -32.90 0.77 -10.03
N ILE A 275 -33.87 1.57 -10.48
CA ILE A 275 -34.91 2.16 -9.62
C ILE A 275 -35.83 1.11 -8.94
N PRO A 276 -36.32 0.03 -9.57
CA PRO A 276 -37.27 -0.90 -8.94
C PRO A 276 -36.62 -1.89 -7.97
N ILE A 277 -35.29 -1.96 -7.85
CA ILE A 277 -34.61 -2.90 -6.93
C ILE A 277 -34.56 -2.35 -5.50
N LEU A 278 -34.64 -1.02 -5.32
CA LEU A 278 -34.73 -0.38 -4.00
C LEU A 278 -36.17 -0.29 -3.47
N VAL A 279 -37.17 -0.46 -4.32
CA VAL A 279 -38.60 -0.26 -3.98
C VAL A 279 -39.24 -1.41 -3.18
N PRO A 280 -38.89 -2.72 -3.30
CA PRO A 280 -39.59 -3.76 -2.55
C PRO A 280 -39.30 -3.69 -1.04
N PHE A 281 -38.20 -3.05 -0.64
CA PHE A 281 -37.81 -2.91 0.77
C PHE A 281 -38.44 -1.69 1.47
N LEU A 282 -39.08 -0.78 0.72
CA LEU A 282 -39.78 0.39 1.30
C LEU A 282 -41.20 0.07 1.78
N PHE A 283 -41.75 -1.10 1.47
CA PHE A 283 -43.12 -1.49 1.81
C PHE A 283 -43.27 -2.37 3.06
N ILE A 284 -42.22 -2.56 3.87
CA ILE A 284 -42.28 -3.34 5.13
C ILE A 284 -42.36 -2.43 6.38
N LEU A 285 -42.66 -1.14 6.24
CA LEU A 285 -42.91 -0.25 7.38
C LEU A 285 -44.27 0.45 7.26
N PRO A 286 -45.04 0.56 8.37
CA PRO A 286 -46.38 1.12 8.35
C PRO A 286 -46.37 2.58 7.87
N LEU A 287 -47.33 2.89 6.98
CA LEU A 287 -47.48 4.09 6.14
C LEU A 287 -47.46 5.47 6.84
N HIS A 288 -47.38 5.55 8.16
CA HIS A 288 -47.42 6.84 8.88
C HIS A 288 -46.10 7.60 8.98
N ARG A 289 -44.98 7.07 8.47
CA ARG A 289 -43.69 7.79 8.44
C ARG A 289 -43.20 8.20 7.04
N ILE A 290 -43.91 7.84 5.98
CA ILE A 290 -43.49 8.11 4.58
C ILE A 290 -43.76 9.57 4.18
N TYR A 291 -44.69 10.27 4.84
CA TYR A 291 -45.15 11.61 4.43
C TYR A 291 -44.16 12.76 4.66
N LEU A 292 -43.07 12.56 5.42
CA LEU A 292 -42.13 13.63 5.78
C LEU A 292 -40.88 13.72 4.88
N ILE A 293 -40.61 12.74 4.02
CA ILE A 293 -39.35 12.68 3.25
C ILE A 293 -39.52 13.21 1.81
N LEU A 294 -40.72 13.11 1.22
CA LEU A 294 -40.92 13.46 -0.19
C LEU A 294 -41.09 14.97 -0.46
N ASN A 295 -41.35 15.79 0.56
CA ASN A 295 -41.56 17.24 0.38
C ASN A 295 -40.28 18.10 0.45
N LYS A 296 -39.09 17.52 0.64
CA LYS A 296 -37.82 18.28 0.72
C LYS A 296 -36.96 18.26 -0.55
N PHE A 297 -37.34 17.53 -1.59
CA PHE A 297 -36.50 17.32 -2.79
C PHE A 297 -37.12 17.79 -4.11
N VAL A 298 -38.21 18.54 -4.08
CA VAL A 298 -38.72 19.22 -5.29
C VAL A 298 -38.46 20.73 -5.14
N PRO A 299 -37.50 21.32 -5.86
CA PRO A 299 -37.46 22.77 -6.02
C PRO A 299 -38.72 23.17 -6.77
N ARG A 300 -39.54 24.06 -6.19
CA ARG A 300 -40.55 24.78 -6.96
C ARG A 300 -39.80 25.73 -7.91
N ALA A 301 -40.36 25.84 -9.12
CA ALA A 301 -39.87 26.61 -10.27
C ALA A 301 -39.46 28.05 -9.92
#